data_AF-A0A2N2N8Z6-F1
#
_entry.id   AF-A0A2N2N8Z6-F1
#
_cell.length_a   1.000
_cell.length_b   1.000
_cell.length_c   1.000
_cell.angle_alpha   90.00
_cell.angle_beta   90.00
_cell.angle_gamma   90.00
#
_symmetry.space_group_name_H-M   'P 1'
#
loop_
_entity.id
_entity.type
_entity.pdbx_description
1 polymer ?
#
loop_
_entity_poly.entity_id
_entity_poly.type
_entity_poly.pdbx_seq_one_letter_code
_entity_poly.pdbx_strand_id
1 'polypeptide(L)'
;MDVCGWEFLLLLFAGLPAEKTPLTSVLQCTTIVIHERKEGMNKTAVMSARVSPELKARTEKLFTSLGLTVSEAFNLFLNQADLRQGLPFAVEIPNAETLKAIEEGRNGIDLQEFADAKSLMDSLRE
;
A
#
# COMPACT_ATOMS: atom_id res chain seq x y z
N MET A 1 -31.76 -23.60 -21.32
CA MET A 1 -32.43 -24.81 -21.82
C MET A 1 -31.57 -25.34 -22.94
N ASP A 2 -31.03 -26.55 -22.70
CA ASP A 2 -30.38 -27.52 -23.60
C ASP A 2 -29.25 -27.00 -24.51
N VAL A 3 -28.06 -27.59 -24.58
CA VAL A 3 -27.64 -29.00 -24.72
C VAL A 3 -26.15 -29.04 -24.25
N CYS A 4 -25.58 -29.99 -23.53
CA CYS A 4 -25.29 -31.38 -23.91
C CYS A 4 -24.65 -32.05 -22.68
N GLY A 5 -25.28 -33.12 -22.19
CA GLY A 5 -24.61 -34.13 -21.37
C GLY A 5 -24.01 -35.21 -22.27
N TRP A 6 -22.78 -35.60 -21.96
CA TRP A 6 -22.12 -36.87 -22.31
C TRP A 6 -20.66 -36.79 -21.82
N GLU A 7 -20.06 -37.92 -21.44
CA GLU A 7 -18.91 -38.10 -20.52
C GLU A 7 -19.33 -38.05 -19.03
N PHE A 8 -20.33 -38.79 -18.52
CA PHE A 8 -20.41 -40.26 -18.41
C PHE A 8 -19.05 -40.99 -18.38
N LEU A 9 -18.76 -41.59 -17.23
CA LEU A 9 -17.75 -42.62 -16.95
C LEU A 9 -16.29 -42.17 -16.80
N LEU A 10 -15.92 -41.79 -15.57
CA LEU A 10 -14.68 -42.26 -14.92
C LEU A 10 -14.78 -42.17 -13.38
N LEU A 11 -15.89 -42.68 -12.83
CA LEU A 11 -15.92 -43.20 -11.46
C LEU A 11 -15.88 -44.72 -11.55
N LEU A 12 -14.70 -45.33 -11.37
CA LEU A 12 -14.47 -46.58 -10.64
C LEU A 12 -13.06 -47.09 -10.94
N PHE A 13 -12.18 -47.07 -9.95
CA PHE A 13 -10.97 -47.88 -9.72
C PHE A 13 -10.01 -46.96 -8.97
N ALA A 14 -9.52 -47.23 -7.78
CA ALA A 14 -9.76 -48.23 -6.76
C ALA A 14 -8.93 -47.74 -5.56
N GLY A 15 -9.43 -47.98 -4.35
CA GLY A 15 -8.59 -48.27 -3.19
C GLY A 15 -7.61 -47.19 -2.71
N LEU A 16 -7.96 -46.55 -1.59
CA LEU A 16 -6.95 -46.38 -0.54
C LEU A 16 -6.36 -47.75 -0.21
N PRO A 17 -5.04 -47.84 -0.01
CA PRO A 17 -4.62 -48.31 1.30
C PRO A 17 -3.46 -47.51 1.89
N ALA A 18 -3.43 -47.57 3.21
CA ALA A 18 -2.46 -47.00 4.11
C ALA A 18 -1.04 -47.58 3.94
N GLU A 19 -0.09 -46.77 4.40
CA GLU A 19 1.07 -47.18 5.20
C GLU A 19 2.15 -48.02 4.49
N LYS A 20 3.32 -47.39 4.33
CA LYS A 20 4.65 -47.93 4.71
C LYS A 20 5.74 -46.96 4.24
N THR A 21 6.28 -46.20 5.18
CA THR A 21 7.65 -45.67 5.05
C THR A 21 8.63 -46.85 5.09
N PRO A 22 9.70 -46.80 4.29
CA PRO A 22 11.00 -46.88 4.94
C PRO A 22 11.97 -45.82 4.41
N LEU A 23 12.53 -45.09 5.38
CA LEU A 23 13.76 -44.32 5.27
C LEU A 23 14.90 -45.24 4.80
N THR A 24 15.45 -44.95 3.63
CA THR A 24 16.83 -45.20 3.16
C THR A 24 16.82 -44.71 1.71
N SER A 25 17.73 -43.93 1.17
CA SER A 25 19.02 -43.43 1.61
C SER A 25 19.49 -42.46 0.52
N VAL A 26 20.38 -41.53 0.89
CA VAL A 26 21.27 -40.80 -0.03
C VAL A 26 20.64 -39.65 -0.83
N LEU A 27 20.81 -38.45 -0.26
CA LEU A 27 21.46 -37.31 -0.92
C LEU A 27 21.31 -37.24 -2.45
N GLN A 28 20.15 -36.82 -2.93
CA GLN A 28 20.10 -36.15 -4.22
C GLN A 28 19.73 -34.70 -3.99
N CYS A 29 20.79 -33.91 -3.88
CA CYS A 29 20.87 -32.51 -4.25
C CYS A 29 19.61 -31.71 -3.91
N THR A 30 19.60 -31.11 -2.72
CA THR A 30 18.78 -29.92 -2.45
C THR A 30 19.27 -28.80 -3.37
N THR A 31 18.97 -28.91 -4.66
CA THR A 31 18.87 -27.76 -5.53
C THR A 31 17.65 -27.04 -5.00
N ILE A 32 17.89 -26.08 -4.11
CA ILE A 32 16.98 -24.96 -3.97
C ILE A 32 16.98 -24.34 -5.37
N VAL A 33 16.04 -24.77 -6.20
CA VAL A 33 15.68 -23.98 -7.36
C VAL A 33 15.12 -22.73 -6.72
N ILE A 34 15.96 -21.70 -6.60
CA ILE A 34 15.46 -20.35 -6.47
C ILE A 34 14.77 -20.12 -7.80
N HIS A 35 13.50 -20.53 -7.87
CA HIS A 35 12.58 -19.97 -8.83
C HIS A 35 12.50 -18.51 -8.41
N GLU A 36 13.43 -17.70 -8.92
CA GLU A 36 13.14 -16.30 -9.16
C GLU A 36 11.92 -16.31 -10.07
N ARG A 37 10.74 -16.29 -9.45
CA ARG A 37 9.53 -15.84 -10.12
C ARG A 37 9.85 -14.41 -10.48
N LYS A 38 10.39 -14.23 -11.69
CA LYS A 38 10.34 -12.98 -12.45
C LYS A 38 8.86 -12.64 -12.48
N GLU A 39 8.46 -11.82 -11.52
CA GLU A 39 7.11 -11.32 -11.39
C GLU A 39 6.86 -10.47 -12.62
N GLY A 40 6.24 -11.08 -13.62
CA GLY A 40 5.90 -10.43 -14.88
C GLY A 40 5.11 -9.17 -14.58
N MET A 41 5.52 -8.06 -15.18
CA MET A 41 4.78 -6.81 -15.14
C MET A 41 3.45 -6.97 -15.88
N ASN A 42 2.46 -7.50 -15.16
CA ASN A 42 1.05 -7.22 -15.32
C ASN A 42 0.32 -7.49 -14.00
N LYS A 43 0.85 -6.92 -12.90
CA LYS A 43 0.19 -6.97 -11.60
C LYS A 43 -0.84 -5.86 -11.53
N THR A 44 -1.96 -6.08 -12.19
CA THR A 44 -3.14 -5.23 -11.98
C THR A 44 -3.79 -5.65 -10.66
N ALA A 45 -3.80 -4.75 -9.67
CA ALA A 45 -4.50 -4.94 -8.41
C ALA A 45 -5.83 -4.17 -8.44
N VAL A 46 -6.91 -4.80 -7.98
CA VAL A 46 -8.22 -4.16 -7.88
C VAL A 46 -8.38 -3.56 -6.49
N MET A 47 -8.69 -2.26 -6.41
CA MET A 47 -8.99 -1.57 -5.16
C MET A 47 -10.44 -1.08 -5.16
N SER A 48 -11.15 -1.30 -4.05
CA SER A 48 -12.52 -0.82 -3.86
C SER A 48 -12.62 -0.02 -2.57
N ALA A 49 -13.24 1.16 -2.64
CA ALA A 49 -13.43 2.06 -1.51
C ALA A 49 -14.89 2.52 -1.43
N ARG A 50 -15.42 2.62 -0.21
CA ARG A 50 -16.75 3.18 0.02
C ARG A 50 -16.65 4.71 0.03
N VAL A 51 -17.44 5.36 -0.81
CA VAL A 51 -17.53 6.82 -0.91
C VAL A 51 -19.00 7.24 -0.89
N SER A 52 -19.30 8.42 -0.37
CA SER A 52 -20.67 8.93 -0.44
C SER A 52 -21.06 9.21 -1.89
N PRO A 53 -22.31 8.94 -2.29
CA PRO A 53 -22.76 9.11 -3.67
C PRO A 53 -22.63 10.57 -4.14
N GLU A 54 -22.88 11.52 -3.24
CA GLU A 54 -22.72 12.94 -3.54
C GLU A 54 -21.26 13.33 -3.80
N LEU A 55 -20.32 12.80 -3.00
CA LEU A 55 -18.90 13.07 -3.19
C LEU A 55 -18.43 12.49 -4.53
N LYS A 56 -18.83 11.26 -4.85
CA LYS A 56 -18.53 10.64 -6.16
C LYS A 56 -19.00 11.53 -7.31
N ALA A 57 -20.27 11.96 -7.28
CA ALA A 57 -20.84 12.78 -8.35
C ALA A 57 -20.17 14.16 -8.50
N ARG A 58 -19.80 14.82 -7.40
CA ARG A 58 -19.09 16.10 -7.45
C ARG A 58 -17.68 15.93 -8.02
N THR A 59 -16.95 14.93 -7.52
CA THR A 59 -15.57 14.68 -7.91
C THR A 59 -15.45 14.18 -9.35
N GLU A 60 -16.40 13.39 -9.83
CA GLU A 60 -16.46 12.93 -11.22
C GLU A 60 -16.62 14.10 -12.20
N LYS A 61 -17.48 15.09 -11.89
CA LYS A 61 -17.61 16.32 -12.68
C LYS A 61 -16.30 17.12 -12.71
N LEU A 62 -15.64 17.24 -11.55
CA LEU A 62 -14.37 17.95 -11.43
C LEU A 62 -13.28 17.28 -12.27
N PHE A 63 -13.05 15.97 -12.12
CA PHE A 63 -12.01 15.28 -12.87
C PHE A 63 -12.32 15.20 -14.37
N THR A 64 -13.58 15.07 -14.76
CA THR A 64 -13.98 15.13 -16.18
C THR A 64 -13.61 16.47 -16.81
N SER A 65 -13.78 17.59 -16.07
CA SER A 65 -13.34 18.91 -16.57
C SER A 65 -11.82 19.03 -16.76
N LEU A 66 -11.05 18.17 -16.07
CA LEU A 66 -9.60 18.04 -16.20
C LEU A 66 -9.17 16.96 -17.20
N GLY A 67 -10.12 16.27 -17.86
CA GLY A 67 -9.84 15.17 -18.79
C GLY A 67 -9.41 13.87 -18.11
N LEU A 68 -9.77 13.67 -16.84
CA LEU A 68 -9.42 12.50 -16.04
C LEU A 68 -10.66 11.75 -15.56
N THR A 69 -10.55 10.43 -15.48
CA THR A 69 -11.48 9.61 -14.70
C THR A 69 -11.11 9.62 -13.21
N VAL A 70 -12.07 9.27 -12.35
CA VAL A 70 -11.83 9.14 -10.90
C VAL A 70 -10.73 8.10 -10.61
N SER A 71 -10.71 7.00 -11.37
CA SER A 71 -9.70 5.94 -11.22
C SER A 71 -8.29 6.41 -11.59
N GLU A 72 -8.15 7.19 -12.67
CA GLU A 72 -6.86 7.77 -13.06
C GLU A 72 -6.37 8.78 -12.03
N ALA A 73 -7.25 9.66 -11.56
CA ALA A 73 -6.91 10.60 -10.49
C ALA A 73 -6.48 9.88 -9.21
N PHE A 74 -7.12 8.75 -8.87
CA PHE A 74 -6.73 7.93 -7.72
C PHE A 74 -5.36 7.28 -7.90
N ASN A 75 -5.05 6.78 -9.10
CA ASN A 75 -3.71 6.26 -9.41
C ASN A 75 -2.64 7.35 -9.31
N LEU A 76 -2.92 8.57 -9.79
CA LEU A 76 -2.02 9.71 -9.64
C LEU A 76 -1.78 10.06 -8.17
N PHE A 77 -2.84 10.02 -7.34
CA PHE A 77 -2.72 10.23 -5.90
C PHE A 77 -1.79 9.21 -5.25
N LEU A 78 -1.97 7.92 -5.54
CA LEU A 78 -1.12 6.86 -4.98
C LEU A 78 0.34 7.02 -5.44
N ASN A 79 0.56 7.32 -6.72
CA ASN A 79 1.90 7.57 -7.24
C ASN A 79 2.57 8.77 -6.56
N GLN A 80 1.83 9.86 -6.33
CA GLN A 80 2.37 11.01 -5.61
C GLN A 80 2.68 10.70 -4.14
N ALA A 81 1.84 9.90 -3.49
CA ALA A 81 2.07 9.49 -2.11
C ALA A 81 3.33 8.62 -1.99
N ASP A 82 3.50 7.68 -2.92
CA ASP A 82 4.69 6.81 -3.00
C ASP A 82 5.95 7.62 -3.30
N LEU A 83 5.92 8.52 -4.28
CA LEU A 83 7.08 9.35 -4.63
C LEU A 83 7.55 10.25 -3.47
N ARG A 84 6.62 10.78 -2.68
CA ARG A 84 6.93 11.69 -1.57
C ARG A 84 7.15 10.99 -0.24
N GLN A 85 6.92 9.67 -0.18
CA GLN A 85 6.91 8.88 1.05
C GLN A 85 6.04 9.55 2.14
N GLY A 86 4.87 10.04 1.74
CA GLY A 86 4.00 10.84 2.60
C GLY A 86 2.72 11.27 1.87
N LEU A 87 1.87 12.04 2.55
CA LEU A 87 0.64 12.52 1.94
C LEU A 87 0.94 13.67 0.95
N PRO A 88 0.31 13.67 -0.24
CA PRO A 88 0.55 14.68 -1.27
C PRO A 88 -0.20 16.00 -1.00
N PHE A 89 -0.60 16.23 0.24
CA PHE A 89 -1.19 17.46 0.74
C PHE A 89 -0.71 17.68 2.17
N ALA A 90 -0.67 18.94 2.60
CA ALA A 90 -0.28 19.30 3.96
C ALA A 90 -1.30 18.73 4.96
N VAL A 91 -0.83 17.95 5.93
CA VAL A 91 -1.65 17.44 7.03
C VAL A 91 -1.44 18.35 8.23
N GLU A 92 -2.03 19.53 8.15
CA GLU A 92 -1.96 20.52 9.23
C GLU A 92 -3.23 20.43 10.06
N ILE A 93 -3.30 19.41 10.91
CA ILE A 93 -4.18 19.47 12.09
C ILE A 93 -3.26 19.69 13.28
N PRO A 94 -2.80 20.93 13.51
CA PRO A 94 -1.93 21.23 14.64
C PRO A 94 -2.70 20.90 15.92
N ASN A 95 -2.07 20.11 16.79
CA ASN A 95 -2.63 19.85 18.12
C ASN A 95 -2.59 21.15 18.96
N ALA A 96 -3.33 21.19 20.07
CA ALA A 96 -3.42 22.39 20.90
C ALA A 96 -2.04 22.89 21.38
N GLU A 97 -1.11 21.97 21.65
CA GLU A 97 0.26 22.28 22.05
C GLU A 97 1.07 22.92 20.92
N THR A 98 0.96 22.40 19.70
CA THR A 98 1.63 22.92 18.50
C THR A 98 1.07 24.29 18.13
N LEU A 99 -0.25 24.48 18.26
CA LEU A 99 -0.88 25.80 18.09
C LEU A 99 -0.33 26.81 19.08
N LYS A 100 -0.27 26.43 20.36
CA LYS A 100 0.27 27.28 21.43
C LYS A 100 1.74 27.62 21.17
N ALA A 101 2.57 26.64 20.83
CA ALA A 101 3.99 26.85 20.51
C ALA A 101 4.18 27.77 19.29
N ILE A 102 3.35 27.64 18.25
CA ILE A 102 3.36 28.54 17.09
C ILE A 102 2.99 29.98 17.50
N GLU A 103 2.00 30.13 18.39
CA GLU A 103 1.54 31.44 18.88
C GLU A 103 2.59 32.11 19.79
N GLU A 104 3.16 31.36 20.74
CA GLU A 104 4.24 31.81 21.61
C GLU A 104 5.46 32.25 20.79
N GLY A 105 5.88 31.44 19.81
CA GLY A 105 6.99 31.79 18.92
C GLY A 105 6.72 33.03 18.07
N ARG A 106 5.48 33.24 17.59
CA ARG A 106 5.09 34.46 16.86
C ARG A 106 5.05 35.71 17.74
N ASN A 107 4.73 35.54 19.02
CA ASN A 107 4.62 36.62 19.99
C ASN A 107 5.92 36.90 20.75
N GLY A 108 7.00 36.16 20.47
CA GLY A 108 8.29 36.34 21.14
C GLY A 108 8.33 35.81 22.57
N ILE A 109 7.44 34.87 22.91
CA ILE A 109 7.33 34.27 24.23
C ILE A 109 8.16 32.98 24.23
N ASP A 110 8.97 32.78 25.28
CA ASP A 110 9.79 31.58 25.48
C ASP A 110 10.78 31.27 24.34
N LEU A 111 11.39 32.32 23.78
CA LEU A 111 12.42 32.21 22.74
C LEU A 111 13.83 32.29 23.32
N GLN A 112 14.72 31.42 22.83
CA GLN A 112 16.16 31.51 23.06
C GLN A 112 16.87 31.98 21.80
N GLU A 113 17.72 32.98 21.92
CA GLU A 113 18.54 33.50 20.83
C GLU A 113 19.93 32.85 20.86
N PHE A 114 20.41 32.44 19.69
CA PHE A 114 21.74 31.86 19.53
C PHE A 114 22.51 32.65 18.48
N ALA A 115 23.78 32.96 18.76
CA ALA A 115 24.64 33.74 17.86
C ALA A 115 25.07 32.94 16.62
N ASP A 116 25.11 31.61 16.72
CA ASP A 116 25.62 30.73 15.69
C ASP A 116 24.85 29.39 15.63
N ALA A 117 24.79 28.80 14.45
CA ALA A 117 24.08 27.53 14.21
C ALA A 117 24.67 26.36 15.01
N LYS A 118 25.96 26.43 15.37
CA LYS A 118 26.62 25.40 16.18
C LYS A 118 26.08 25.45 17.62
N SER A 119 26.02 26.63 18.23
CA SER A 119 25.46 26.81 19.57
C SER A 119 24.00 26.34 19.67
N LEU A 120 23.18 26.57 18.64
CA LEU A 120 21.79 26.09 18.59
C LEU A 120 21.70 24.55 18.52
N MET A 121 22.54 23.92 17.71
CA MET A 121 22.52 22.46 17.55
C MET A 121 23.07 21.71 18.77
N ASP A 122 24.01 22.32 19.50
CA ASP A 122 24.56 21.76 20.73
C ASP A 122 23.48 21.76 21.85
N SER A 123 22.67 22.82 21.99
CA SER A 123 21.60 22.90 23.02
C SER A 123 20.41 21.98 22.78
N LEU A 124 20.12 21.57 21.54
CA LEU A 124 19.02 20.64 21.22
C LEU A 124 19.35 19.17 21.48
N ARG A 125 20.63 18.86 21.69
CA ARG A 125 21.12 17.48 21.90
C ARG A 125 21.27 17.13 23.38
N GLU A 126 21.42 18.14 24.23
CA GLU A 126 21.45 18.00 25.70
C GLU A 126 20.05 17.72 26.27
#